data_AF-A0A7S0BSM1-F1
#
_entry.id   AF-A0A7S0BSM1-F1
#
_cell.length_a   1.000
_cell.length_b   1.000
_cell.length_c   1.000
_cell.angle_alpha   90.00
_cell.angle_beta   90.00
_cell.angle_gamma   90.00
#
_symmetry.space_group_name_H-M   'P 1'
#
loop_
_entity.id
_entity.type
_entity.pdbx_description
1 polymer ?
#
loop_
_entity_poly.entity_id
_entity_poly.type
_entity_poly.pdbx_seq_one_letter_code
_entity_poly.pdbx_strand_id
1 'polypeptide(L)'
;KETSKVEVSKFDPEAIETIRFVAARSGKPTHFFPMALATYRLLPPPETVDVVMGEKRVVAHVPVNLWFGEELDMASLAPADADKQGQREMRANAVMEMVKAGYSTIGGYDQ
;
A
#
# COMPACT_ATOMS: atom_id res chain seq x y z
N LYS A 1 -3.81 22.59 -15.68
CA LYS A 1 -3.51 22.06 -14.33
C LYS A 1 -4.12 20.68 -14.28
N GLU A 2 -3.38 19.66 -14.71
CA GLU A 2 -3.81 18.28 -14.57
C GLU A 2 -3.70 17.93 -13.08
N THR A 3 -4.84 17.78 -12.42
CA THR A 3 -4.93 17.02 -11.16
C THR A 3 -4.60 15.58 -11.49
N SER A 4 -3.31 15.24 -11.43
CA SER A 4 -2.85 13.85 -11.42
C SER A 4 -3.61 13.14 -10.30
N LYS A 5 -4.45 12.17 -10.65
CA LYS A 5 -5.21 11.39 -9.67
C LYS A 5 -4.23 10.70 -8.74
N VAL A 6 -4.46 10.80 -7.43
CA VAL A 6 -3.65 10.09 -6.44
C VAL A 6 -3.97 8.61 -6.55
N GLU A 7 -2.98 7.80 -6.92
CA GLU A 7 -3.13 6.36 -7.10
C GLU A 7 -2.35 5.58 -6.04
N VAL A 8 -2.85 4.40 -5.70
CA VAL A 8 -2.12 3.45 -4.87
C VAL A 8 -0.98 2.87 -5.70
N SER A 9 0.26 3.16 -5.29
CA SER A 9 1.45 2.60 -5.92
C SER A 9 1.47 1.07 -5.87
N LYS A 10 2.08 0.47 -6.90
CA LYS A 10 2.25 -0.99 -6.97
C LYS A 10 3.05 -1.49 -5.77
N PHE A 11 2.61 -2.61 -5.21
CA PHE A 11 3.35 -3.29 -4.16
C PHE A 11 4.52 -4.04 -4.78
N ASP A 12 5.67 -3.99 -4.10
CA ASP A 12 6.83 -4.80 -4.46
C ASP A 12 6.61 -6.25 -3.97
N PRO A 13 6.54 -7.24 -4.89
CA PRO A 13 6.37 -8.63 -4.51
C PRO A 13 7.45 -9.17 -3.58
N GLU A 14 8.69 -8.68 -3.70
CA GLU A 14 9.79 -9.11 -2.85
C GLU A 14 9.64 -8.57 -1.42
N ALA A 15 9.19 -7.33 -1.27
CA ALA A 15 8.93 -6.74 0.04
C ALA A 15 7.82 -7.49 0.78
N ILE A 16 6.70 -7.79 0.11
CA ILE A 16 5.58 -8.56 0.68
C ILE A 16 6.03 -9.95 1.12
N GLU A 17 6.80 -10.64 0.28
CA GLU A 17 7.32 -11.97 0.61
C GLU A 17 8.33 -11.93 1.76
N THR A 18 9.15 -10.88 1.83
CA THR A 18 10.13 -10.69 2.91
C THR A 18 9.43 -10.55 4.26
N ILE A 19 8.39 -9.70 4.35
CA ILE A 19 7.62 -9.53 5.59
C ILE A 19 6.95 -10.85 6.00
N ARG A 20 6.36 -11.57 5.03
CA ARG A 20 5.77 -12.89 5.27
C ARG A 20 6.80 -13.90 5.79
N PHE A 21 8.01 -13.91 5.22
CA PHE A 21 9.07 -14.81 5.64
C PHE A 21 9.59 -14.48 7.04
N VAL A 22 9.78 -13.20 7.34
CA VAL A 22 10.17 -12.73 8.69
C VAL A 22 9.12 -13.13 9.72
N ALA A 23 7.83 -12.96 9.41
CA ALA A 23 6.72 -13.39 10.25
C ALA A 23 6.76 -14.90 10.53
N ALA A 24 6.95 -15.72 9.50
CA ALA A 24 7.07 -17.17 9.64
C ALA A 24 8.27 -17.62 10.48
N ARG A 25 9.35 -16.81 10.50
CA ARG A 25 10.56 -17.06 11.30
C ARG A 25 10.55 -16.43 12.68
N SER A 26 9.56 -15.60 13.00
CA SER A 26 9.50 -14.83 14.25
C SER A 26 9.29 -15.68 15.52
N GLY A 27 8.85 -16.93 15.36
CA GLY A 27 8.50 -17.81 16.48
C GLY A 27 7.23 -17.38 17.23
N LYS A 28 6.51 -16.36 16.76
CA LYS A 28 5.26 -15.85 17.34
C LYS A 28 4.15 -15.82 16.29
N PRO A 29 2.88 -16.02 16.69
CA PRO A 29 1.74 -15.77 15.81
C PRO A 29 1.81 -14.33 15.27
N THR A 30 1.70 -14.18 13.95
CA THR A 30 1.75 -12.90 13.25
C THR A 30 0.52 -12.77 12.37
N HIS A 31 -0.17 -11.64 12.48
CA HIS A 31 -1.42 -11.37 11.78
C HIS A 31 -1.19 -10.27 10.73
N PHE A 32 -1.80 -10.44 9.56
CA PHE A 32 -1.67 -9.51 8.44
C PHE A 32 -3.02 -8.86 8.18
N PHE A 33 -3.02 -7.55 7.96
CA PHE A 33 -4.24 -6.79 7.65
C PHE A 33 -3.95 -5.82 6.52
N PRO A 34 -4.83 -5.72 5.50
CA PRO A 34 -4.70 -4.69 4.49
C PRO A 34 -5.15 -3.36 5.09
N MET A 35 -4.43 -2.30 4.78
CA MET A 35 -4.72 -0.96 5.27
C MET A 35 -4.59 0.04 4.13
N ALA A 36 -5.53 0.98 4.06
CA ALA A 36 -5.49 2.09 3.11
C ALA A 36 -5.49 3.42 3.87
N LEU A 37 -4.70 4.38 3.40
CA LEU A 37 -4.49 5.66 4.05
C LEU A 37 -4.60 6.80 3.05
N ALA A 38 -5.53 7.72 3.28
CA ALA A 38 -5.80 8.90 2.47
C ALA A 38 -5.29 10.16 3.17
N THR A 39 -4.03 10.51 2.92
CA THR A 39 -3.34 11.65 3.56
C THR A 39 -2.61 12.57 2.57
N TYR A 40 -2.80 12.38 1.26
CA TYR A 40 -2.02 13.10 0.25
C TYR A 40 -2.16 14.61 0.38
N ARG A 41 -3.39 15.11 0.61
CA ARG A 41 -3.67 16.55 0.73
C ARG A 41 -3.05 17.21 1.96
N LEU A 42 -2.76 16.45 3.03
CA LEU A 42 -2.21 16.98 4.28
C LEU A 42 -0.80 17.51 4.06
N LEU A 43 0.00 16.73 3.34
CA LEU A 43 1.39 17.02 3.03
C LEU A 43 1.75 16.33 1.71
N PRO A 44 1.37 16.92 0.56
CA PRO A 44 1.66 16.32 -0.73
C PRO A 44 3.18 16.22 -0.95
N PRO A 45 3.64 15.17 -1.65
CA PRO A 45 5.03 15.07 -2.05
C PRO A 45 5.39 16.26 -2.97
N PRO A 46 6.66 16.71 -2.95
CA PRO A 46 7.11 17.78 -3.82
C PRO A 46 6.97 17.41 -5.30
N GLU A 47 6.58 18.37 -6.14
CA GLU A 47 6.41 18.18 -7.59
C GLU A 47 7.77 18.02 -8.32
N THR A 48 8.85 18.60 -7.78
CA THR A 48 10.21 18.50 -8.33
C THR A 48 11.23 18.14 -7.27
N VAL A 49 12.22 17.34 -7.63
CA VAL A 49 13.39 17.01 -6.80
C VAL A 49 14.48 18.05 -7.09
N ASP A 50 14.27 19.30 -6.69
CA ASP A 50 15.28 20.36 -6.83
C ASP A 50 16.16 20.43 -5.58
N VAL A 51 17.23 19.63 -5.59
CA VAL A 51 18.20 19.49 -4.49
C VAL A 51 18.91 20.82 -4.15
N VAL A 52 18.91 21.79 -5.07
CA VAL A 52 19.73 23.01 -4.99
C VAL A 52 19.05 24.16 -4.25
N MET A 53 17.72 24.29 -4.30
CA MET A 53 17.01 25.48 -3.77
C MET A 53 16.14 25.22 -2.54
N GLY A 54 16.07 23.99 -2.06
CA GLY A 54 15.18 23.58 -0.97
C GLY A 54 13.74 23.41 -1.48
N GLU A 55 13.19 22.23 -1.23
CA GLU A 55 11.87 21.86 -1.74
C GLU A 55 10.76 22.64 -1.00
N LYS A 56 9.87 23.29 -1.76
CA LYS A 56 8.72 23.99 -1.19
C LYS A 56 7.69 22.96 -0.69
N ARG A 57 7.61 22.78 0.63
CA ARG A 57 6.59 21.94 1.26
C ARG A 57 5.32 22.74 1.53
N VAL A 58 4.19 22.22 1.05
CA VAL A 58 2.86 22.79 1.31
C VAL A 58 2.19 21.92 2.36
N VAL A 59 1.70 22.52 3.43
CA VAL A 59 0.94 21.84 4.50
C VAL A 59 -0.48 22.38 4.46
N ALA A 60 -1.49 21.51 4.62
CA ALA A 60 -2.89 21.92 4.68
C ALA A 60 -3.62 21.32 5.88
N HIS A 61 -4.60 22.05 6.44
CA HIS A 61 -5.52 21.50 7.42
C HIS A 61 -6.69 20.84 6.69
N VAL A 62 -6.67 19.51 6.62
CA VAL A 62 -7.64 18.68 5.89
C VAL A 62 -7.95 17.41 6.67
N PRO A 63 -9.15 16.81 6.52
CA PRO A 63 -9.43 15.50 7.08
C PRO A 63 -8.51 14.44 6.47
N VAL A 64 -8.18 13.43 7.27
CA VAL A 64 -7.46 12.22 6.84
C VAL A 64 -8.36 11.03 7.07
N ASN A 65 -8.34 10.08 6.13
CA ASN A 65 -9.15 8.87 6.24
C ASN A 65 -8.25 7.64 6.29
N LEU A 66 -8.67 6.65 7.07
CA LEU A 66 -8.00 5.37 7.22
C LEU A 66 -9.03 4.26 7.08
N TRP A 67 -8.65 3.20 6.36
CA TRP A 67 -9.41 1.97 6.26
C TRP A 67 -8.55 0.80 6.68
N PHE A 68 -9.19 -0.18 7.32
CA PHE A 68 -8.58 -1.42 7.77
C PHE A 68 -9.48 -2.57 7.36
N GLY A 69 -8.92 -3.59 6.71
CA GLY A 69 -9.66 -4.77 6.29
C GLY A 69 -9.60 -5.92 7.30
N GLU A 70 -10.14 -7.06 6.89
CA GLU A 70 -10.09 -8.30 7.66
C GLU A 70 -8.69 -8.91 7.67
N GLU A 71 -8.48 -9.86 8.59
CA GLU A 71 -7.22 -10.59 8.69
C GLU A 71 -6.97 -11.44 7.43
N LEU A 72 -5.73 -11.41 6.95
CA LEU A 72 -5.29 -12.14 5.76
C LEU A 72 -4.60 -13.43 6.14
N ASP A 73 -5.08 -14.54 5.59
CA ASP A 73 -4.27 -15.74 5.48
C ASP A 73 -3.35 -15.65 4.25
N MET A 74 -2.11 -15.19 4.48
CA MET A 74 -1.08 -15.04 3.46
C MET A 74 -0.73 -16.34 2.72
N ALA A 75 -1.04 -17.52 3.28
CA ALA A 75 -0.82 -18.80 2.60
C ALA A 75 -1.91 -19.09 1.55
N SER A 76 -3.14 -18.63 1.78
CA SER A 76 -4.28 -18.81 0.86
C SER A 76 -4.26 -17.87 -0.35
N LEU A 77 -3.49 -16.78 -0.28
CA LEU A 77 -3.45 -15.74 -1.32
C LEU A 77 -2.67 -16.14 -2.60
N ALA A 78 -2.03 -17.31 -2.63
CA ALA A 78 -1.43 -17.86 -3.83
C ALA A 78 -1.63 -19.38 -3.91
N PRO A 79 -1.96 -19.93 -5.10
CA PRO A 79 -2.03 -21.37 -5.31
C PRO A 79 -0.68 -22.06 -5.06
N ALA A 80 -0.71 -23.24 -4.45
CA ALA A 80 0.50 -23.99 -4.13
C ALA A 80 1.19 -24.60 -5.37
N ASP A 81 0.45 -24.74 -6.47
CA ASP A 81 0.90 -25.29 -7.76
C ASP A 81 1.52 -24.24 -8.70
N ALA A 82 1.37 -22.94 -8.38
CA ALA A 82 2.06 -21.88 -9.09
C ALA A 82 3.57 -21.91 -8.82
N ASP A 83 4.37 -21.40 -9.75
CA ASP A 83 5.81 -21.25 -9.58
C ASP A 83 6.13 -20.22 -8.47
N LYS A 84 7.34 -20.28 -7.90
CA LYS A 84 7.72 -19.42 -6.77
C LYS A 84 7.63 -17.93 -7.09
N GLN A 85 7.88 -17.54 -8.34
CA GLN A 85 7.78 -16.14 -8.75
C GLN A 85 6.30 -15.76 -8.90
N GLY A 86 5.51 -16.57 -9.60
CA GLY A 86 4.06 -16.39 -9.71
C GLY A 86 3.36 -16.27 -8.36
N GLN A 87 3.73 -17.12 -7.37
CA GLN A 87 3.16 -17.03 -6.02
C GLN A 87 3.44 -15.69 -5.31
N ARG A 88 4.60 -15.07 -5.55
CA ARG A 88 4.94 -13.76 -4.96
C ARG A 88 4.12 -12.66 -5.59
N GLU A 89 4.04 -12.67 -6.92
CA GLU A 89 3.27 -11.69 -7.69
C GLU A 89 1.78 -11.77 -7.36
N MET A 90 1.21 -12.98 -7.30
CA MET A 90 -0.20 -13.19 -6.96
C MET A 90 -0.54 -12.67 -5.56
N ARG A 91 0.31 -12.93 -4.56
CA ARG A 91 0.12 -12.40 -3.20
C ARG A 91 0.16 -10.88 -3.17
N ALA A 92 1.18 -10.28 -3.78
CA ALA A 92 1.31 -8.83 -3.81
C ALA A 92 0.13 -8.16 -4.52
N ASN A 93 -0.32 -8.73 -5.64
CA ASN A 93 -1.49 -8.23 -6.36
C ASN A 93 -2.77 -8.38 -5.55
N ALA A 94 -3.00 -9.54 -4.90
CA ALA A 94 -4.17 -9.76 -4.08
C ALA A 94 -4.28 -8.74 -2.92
N VAL A 95 -3.18 -8.52 -2.20
CA VAL A 95 -3.13 -7.51 -1.12
C VAL A 95 -3.32 -6.11 -1.68
N MET A 96 -2.70 -5.78 -2.82
CA MET A 96 -2.83 -4.48 -3.46
C MET A 96 -4.29 -4.19 -3.86
N GLU A 97 -5.01 -5.16 -4.44
CA GLU A 97 -6.42 -4.98 -4.83
C GLU A 97 -7.33 -4.74 -3.61
N MET A 98 -7.07 -5.41 -2.48
CA MET A 98 -7.78 -5.13 -1.22
C MET A 98 -7.50 -3.71 -0.72
N VAL A 99 -6.25 -3.24 -0.78
CA VAL A 99 -5.88 -1.88 -0.41
C VAL A 99 -6.51 -0.85 -1.33
N LYS A 100 -6.57 -1.09 -2.65
CA LYS A 100 -7.27 -0.21 -3.60
C LYS A 100 -8.78 -0.15 -3.32
N ALA A 101 -9.41 -1.28 -3.02
CA ALA A 101 -10.81 -1.32 -2.64
C ALA A 101 -11.07 -0.51 -1.34
N GLY A 102 -10.21 -0.69 -0.34
CA GLY A 102 -10.23 0.11 0.88
C GLY A 102 -10.01 1.60 0.64
N TYR A 103 -9.06 1.94 -0.23
CA TYR A 103 -8.75 3.32 -0.61
C TYR A 103 -9.93 4.00 -1.31
N SER A 104 -10.61 3.28 -2.20
CA SER A 104 -11.86 3.73 -2.83
C SER A 104 -12.96 3.99 -1.81
N THR A 105 -13.12 3.08 -0.83
CA THR A 105 -14.13 3.19 0.23
C THR A 105 -14.00 4.46 1.07
N ILE A 106 -12.77 4.95 1.27
CA ILE A 106 -12.49 6.17 2.03
C ILE A 106 -12.38 7.44 1.17
N GLY A 107 -12.81 7.38 -0.08
CA GLY A 107 -12.75 8.51 -1.02
C GLY A 107 -11.31 8.91 -1.38
N GLY A 108 -10.37 7.97 -1.32
CA GLY A 108 -8.96 8.24 -1.51
C GLY A 108 -8.64 8.78 -2.90
N TYR A 109 -9.36 8.35 -3.93
CA TYR A 109 -9.21 8.80 -5.31
C TYR A 109 -9.85 10.17 -5.60
N ASP A 110 -10.66 10.69 -4.67
CA ASP A 110 -11.35 11.98 -4.77
C ASP A 110 -10.62 13.12 -4.02
N GLN A 111 -9.39 12.85 -3.60
CA GLN A 111 -8.53 13.80 -2.86
C GLN A 111 -8.08 14.99 -3.72
#